data_AF-A0A2N3FKE1-F1
#
_entry.id   AF-A0A2N3FKE1-F1
#
_cell.length_a   1.000
_cell.length_b   1.000
_cell.length_c   1.000
_cell.angle_alpha   90.00
_cell.angle_beta   90.00
_cell.angle_gamma   90.00
#
_symmetry.space_group_name_H-M   'P 1'
#
loop_
_entity.id
_entity.type
_entity.pdbx_description
1 polymer ?
#
loop_
_entity_poly.entity_id
_entity_poly.type
_entity_poly.pdbx_seq_one_letter_code
_entity_poly.pdbx_strand_id
1 'polypeptide(L)'
;MNPAVSALFGAGLGVALLILARFASRLVTPSDPVLGMMKAIALNGAGMLAAIAALAGVFLVVREALVPFGAGLVAGFLLAAAGMMVSLSVPDKA
;
A
#
# COMPACT_ATOMS: atom_id res chain seq x y z
N MET A 1 22.83 2.28 7.52
CA MET A 1 21.51 1.90 8.07
C MET A 1 21.36 0.39 7.92
N ASN A 2 20.86 -0.35 8.92
CA ASN A 2 20.72 -1.81 8.80
C ASN A 2 19.70 -2.14 7.68
N PRO A 3 20.04 -2.99 6.68
CA PRO A 3 19.14 -3.31 5.57
C PRO A 3 17.83 -3.94 6.04
N ALA A 4 17.85 -4.74 7.10
CA ALA A 4 16.65 -5.35 7.67
C ALA A 4 15.69 -4.29 8.23
N VAL A 5 16.22 -3.27 8.91
CA VAL A 5 15.42 -2.17 9.46
C VAL A 5 14.77 -1.36 8.34
N SER A 6 15.51 -1.10 7.26
CA SER A 6 14.99 -0.38 6.09
C SER A 6 13.86 -1.15 5.41
N ALA A 7 14.00 -2.47 5.28
CA ALA A 7 12.96 -3.34 4.76
C ALA A 7 11.72 -3.38 5.66
N LEU A 8 11.88 -3.38 6.98
CA LEU A 8 10.75 -3.32 7.92
C LEU A 8 9.98 -2.01 7.80
N PHE A 9 10.66 -0.87 7.68
CA PHE A 9 10.01 0.42 7.44
C PHE A 9 9.27 0.44 6.10
N GLY A 10 9.90 -0.08 5.05
CA GLY A 10 9.26 -0.27 3.76
C GLY A 10 7.97 -1.09 3.89
N ALA A 11 8.07 -2.26 4.53
CA ALA A 11 6.93 -3.16 4.72
C ALA A 11 5.81 -2.51 5.52
N GLY A 12 6.12 -1.81 6.60
CA GLY A 12 5.14 -1.05 7.38
C GLY A 12 4.40 -0.01 6.53
N LEU A 13 5.13 0.73 5.69
CA LEU A 13 4.52 1.69 4.76
C LEU A 13 3.65 0.98 3.71
N GLY A 14 4.12 -0.14 3.15
CA GLY A 14 3.35 -0.94 2.18
C GLY A 14 2.03 -1.43 2.75
N VAL A 15 2.04 -1.94 3.99
CA VAL A 15 0.83 -2.34 4.73
C VAL A 15 -0.08 -1.13 4.95
N ALA A 16 0.46 0.00 5.41
CA ALA A 16 -0.30 1.20 5.69
C ALA A 16 -0.99 1.76 4.43
N LEU A 17 -0.29 1.75 3.28
CA LEU A 17 -0.84 2.17 1.99
C LEU A 17 -2.02 1.29 1.57
N LEU A 18 -1.92 -0.04 1.75
CA LEU A 18 -3.03 -0.93 1.43
C LEU A 18 -4.23 -0.72 2.37
N ILE A 19 -3.99 -0.56 3.67
CA ILE A 19 -5.05 -0.26 4.64
C ILE A 19 -5.75 1.05 4.26
N LEU A 20 -4.98 2.09 3.93
CA LEU A 20 -5.52 3.38 3.49
C LEU A 20 -6.32 3.22 2.20
N ALA A 21 -5.81 2.48 1.22
CA ALA A 21 -6.53 2.18 -0.02
C ALA A 21 -7.85 1.46 0.26
N ARG A 22 -7.89 0.52 1.19
CA ARG A 22 -9.12 -0.18 1.61
C ARG A 22 -10.13 0.78 2.25
N PHE A 23 -9.69 1.64 3.17
CA PHE A 23 -10.56 2.63 3.79
C PHE A 23 -11.12 3.59 2.74
N ALA A 24 -10.26 4.04 1.82
CA ALA A 24 -10.65 4.94 0.78
C ALA A 24 -11.64 4.29 -0.20
N SER A 25 -11.46 3.01 -0.56
CA SER A 25 -12.41 2.26 -1.38
C SER A 25 -13.80 2.14 -0.74
N ARG A 26 -13.91 2.11 0.60
CA ARG A 26 -15.21 2.17 1.29
C ARG A 26 -15.93 3.52 1.16
N LEU A 27 -15.19 4.59 0.86
CA LEU A 27 -15.75 5.92 0.56
C LEU A 27 -16.18 6.04 -0.91
N VAL A 28 -15.80 5.07 -1.74
CA VAL A 28 -16.19 4.92 -3.14
C VAL A 28 -17.41 3.99 -3.21
N THR A 29 -18.50 4.34 -2.53
CA THR A 29 -19.80 3.70 -2.73
C THR A 29 -20.58 4.55 -3.72
N PRO A 30 -20.63 4.22 -5.00
CA PRO A 30 -21.19 5.12 -6.00
C PRO A 30 -22.65 4.74 -6.25
N SER A 31 -23.55 5.72 -6.18
CA SER A 31 -24.81 5.66 -6.91
C SER A 31 -24.60 5.75 -8.43
N ASP A 32 -23.42 6.24 -8.87
CA ASP A 32 -23.00 6.35 -10.26
C ASP A 32 -21.64 5.64 -10.51
N PRO A 33 -21.60 4.58 -11.35
CA PRO A 33 -20.39 3.80 -11.60
C PRO A 33 -19.22 4.62 -12.17
N VAL A 34 -19.48 5.69 -12.93
CA VAL A 34 -18.42 6.53 -13.52
C VAL A 34 -17.68 7.30 -12.44
N LEU A 35 -18.42 7.92 -11.51
CA LEU A 35 -17.84 8.63 -10.37
C LEU A 35 -17.06 7.68 -9.45
N GLY A 36 -17.56 6.46 -9.30
CA GLY A 36 -16.86 5.39 -8.58
C GLY A 36 -15.50 5.09 -9.17
N MET A 37 -15.46 4.85 -10.48
CA MET A 37 -14.22 4.58 -11.19
C MET A 37 -13.22 5.74 -11.09
N MET A 38 -13.68 6.99 -11.25
CA MET A 38 -12.80 8.17 -11.12
C MET A 38 -12.19 8.29 -9.72
N LYS A 39 -12.98 8.08 -8.66
CA LYS A 39 -12.47 8.11 -7.28
C LYS A 39 -11.47 6.98 -7.02
N ALA A 40 -11.75 5.77 -7.51
CA ALA A 40 -10.84 4.64 -7.38
C ALA A 40 -9.50 4.92 -8.07
N ILE A 41 -9.52 5.47 -9.29
CA ILE A 41 -8.31 5.87 -10.02
C ILE A 41 -7.55 6.95 -9.26
N ALA A 42 -8.24 7.99 -8.78
CA ALA A 42 -7.61 9.08 -8.03
C ALA A 42 -6.93 8.58 -6.75
N LEU A 43 -7.59 7.69 -6.00
CA LEU A 43 -7.06 7.12 -4.76
C LEU A 43 -5.87 6.20 -4.99
N ASN A 44 -5.94 5.33 -6.00
CA ASN A 44 -4.81 4.47 -6.36
C ASN A 44 -3.63 5.32 -6.89
N GLY A 45 -3.90 6.34 -7.70
CA GLY A 45 -2.90 7.29 -8.16
C GLY A 45 -2.21 8.04 -7.01
N ALA A 46 -2.99 8.52 -6.04
CA ALA A 46 -2.45 9.16 -4.84
C ALA A 46 -1.55 8.21 -4.02
N GLY A 47 -1.98 6.95 -3.85
CA GLY A 47 -1.17 5.92 -3.20
C GLY A 47 0.15 5.64 -3.92
N MET A 48 0.12 5.58 -5.26
CA MET A 48 1.32 5.41 -6.08
C MET A 48 2.27 6.59 -5.93
N LEU A 49 1.76 7.82 -5.98
CA LEU A 49 2.56 9.03 -5.77
C LEU A 49 3.18 9.08 -4.37
N ALA A 50 2.46 8.65 -3.34
CA ALA A 50 2.98 8.55 -1.98
C ALA A 50 4.14 7.54 -1.88
N ALA A 51 4.02 6.38 -2.54
CA ALA A 51 5.09 5.39 -2.58
C ALA A 51 6.33 5.92 -3.32
N ILE A 52 6.15 6.60 -4.45
CA ILE A 52 7.24 7.24 -5.20
C ILE A 52 7.92 8.33 -4.35
N ALA A 53 7.13 9.17 -3.68
CA ALA A 53 7.68 10.21 -2.80
C ALA A 53 8.49 9.62 -1.63
N ALA A 54 8.02 8.53 -1.04
CA ALA A 54 8.76 7.82 0.01
C ALA A 54 10.08 7.23 -0.52
N LEU A 55 10.05 6.58 -1.70
CA LEU A 55 11.27 6.07 -2.35
C LEU A 55 12.25 7.17 -2.71
N ALA A 56 11.78 8.29 -3.23
CA ALA A 56 12.60 9.46 -3.52
C ALA A 56 13.23 10.04 -2.25
N GLY A 57 12.44 10.16 -1.16
CA GLY A 57 12.94 10.58 0.14
C GLY A 57 14.05 9.65 0.65
N VAL A 58 13.85 8.33 0.58
CA VAL A 58 14.87 7.35 0.97
C VAL A 58 16.12 7.46 0.09
N PHE A 59 15.96 7.64 -1.23
CA PHE A 59 17.08 7.80 -2.14
C PHE A 59 17.93 9.03 -1.82
N LEU A 60 17.29 10.16 -1.50
CA LEU A 60 17.97 11.42 -1.18
C LEU A 60 18.69 11.38 0.17
N VAL A 61 18.13 10.68 1.17
CA VAL A 61 18.69 10.64 2.53
C VAL A 61 19.68 9.49 2.71
N VAL A 62 19.32 8.28 2.27
CA VAL A 62 20.11 7.05 2.47
C VAL A 62 19.99 6.14 1.23
N ARG A 63 20.73 6.48 0.18
CA ARG A 63 20.69 5.78 -1.12
C ARG A 63 20.84 4.26 -1.02
N GLU A 64 21.72 3.78 -0.16
CA GLU A 64 21.98 2.34 0.05
C GLU A 64 20.77 1.59 0.63
N ALA A 65 19.86 2.30 1.31
CA ALA A 65 18.66 1.73 1.88
C ALA A 65 17.50 1.63 0.87
N LEU A 66 17.63 2.20 -0.33
CA LEU A 66 16.55 2.26 -1.31
C LEU A 66 16.04 0.86 -1.70
N VAL A 67 16.95 -0.04 -2.07
CA VAL A 67 16.60 -1.41 -2.50
C VAL A 67 15.93 -2.19 -1.37
N PRO A 68 16.50 -2.31 -0.15
CA PRO A 68 15.84 -3.05 0.93
C PRO A 68 14.52 -2.40 1.34
N PHE A 69 14.43 -1.06 1.38
CA PHE A 69 13.17 -0.36 1.66
C PHE A 69 12.10 -0.65 0.60
N GLY A 70 12.45 -0.54 -0.69
CA GLY A 70 11.53 -0.81 -1.79
C GLY A 70 11.05 -2.27 -1.81
N ALA A 71 11.96 -3.22 -1.58
CA ALA A 71 11.61 -4.63 -1.45
C ALA A 71 10.64 -4.87 -0.27
N GLY A 72 10.94 -4.25 0.88
CA GLY A 72 10.05 -4.24 2.03
C GLY A 72 8.66 -3.69 1.69
N LEU A 73 8.60 -2.54 1.03
CA LEU A 73 7.35 -1.87 0.63
C LEU A 73 6.48 -2.77 -0.24
N VAL A 74 7.05 -3.39 -1.26
CA VAL A 74 6.33 -4.33 -2.12
C VAL A 74 5.87 -5.55 -1.32
N ALA A 75 6.77 -6.15 -0.52
CA ALA A 75 6.44 -7.33 0.28
C ALA A 75 5.33 -7.06 1.29
N GLY A 76 5.39 -5.94 2.01
CA GLY A 76 4.37 -5.55 2.99
C GLY A 76 3.00 -5.30 2.34
N PHE A 77 2.98 -4.63 1.19
CA PHE A 77 1.75 -4.43 0.43
C PHE A 77 1.14 -5.77 -0.02
N LEU A 78 1.96 -6.65 -0.61
CA LEU A 78 1.49 -7.96 -1.10
C LEU A 78 1.05 -8.88 0.04
N LEU A 79 1.77 -8.91 1.16
CA LEU A 79 1.40 -9.71 2.34
C LEU A 79 0.07 -9.24 2.92
N ALA A 80 -0.14 -7.93 3.05
CA ALA A 80 -1.41 -7.39 3.52
C ALA A 80 -2.54 -7.72 2.52
N ALA A 81 -2.27 -7.67 1.21
CA ALA A 81 -3.25 -8.00 0.19
C ALA A 81 -3.63 -9.49 0.24
N ALA A 82 -2.64 -10.37 0.37
CA ALA A 82 -2.84 -11.81 0.54
C ALA A 82 -3.66 -12.12 1.81
N GLY A 83 -3.31 -11.50 2.95
CA GLY A 83 -4.07 -11.66 4.19
C GLY A 83 -5.53 -11.21 4.05
N MET A 84 -5.79 -10.14 3.29
CA MET A 84 -7.16 -9.69 3.01
C MET A 84 -7.92 -10.68 2.10
N MET A 85 -7.27 -11.22 1.06
CA MET A 85 -7.88 -12.24 0.20
C MET A 85 -8.27 -13.48 1.00
N VAL A 86 -7.40 -13.95 1.89
CA VAL A 86 -7.71 -15.07 2.79
C VAL A 86 -8.92 -14.74 3.67
N SER A 87 -8.97 -13.56 4.27
CA SER A 87 -10.11 -13.13 5.10
C SER A 87 -11.44 -13.09 4.35
N LEU A 88 -11.45 -12.83 3.04
CA LEU A 88 -12.68 -12.83 2.22
C LEU A 88 -13.11 -14.24 1.82
N SER A 89 -12.19 -15.20 1.83
CA SER A 89 -12.45 -16.59 1.44
C SER A 89 -12.96 -17.47 2.57
N VAL A 90 -12.82 -17.04 3.84
CA VAL A 90 -13.35 -17.74 5.00
C VAL A 90 -14.82 -17.29 5.19
N PRO A 91 -15.82 -18.18 4.98
CA PRO A 91 -17.20 -17.83 5.26
C PRO A 91 -17.36 -17.53 6.75
N ASP A 92 -18.00 -16.41 7.08
CA ASP A 92 -18.40 -16.09 8.45
C ASP A 92 -19.17 -17.30 9.00
N LYS A 93 -18.66 -17.88 10.08
CA LYS A 93 -19.40 -18.92 10.81
C LYS A 93 -20.63 -18.22 11.41
N ALA A 94 -21.77 -18.42 10.76
CA ALA A 94 -23.10 -18.04 11.22
C ALA A 94 -23.43 -18.67 12.59
#